data_AF-A0A940IYN5-F1
#
_entry.id   AF-A0A940IYN5-F1
#
_cell.length_a   1.000
_cell.length_b   1.000
_cell.length_c   1.000
_cell.angle_alpha   90.00
_cell.angle_beta   90.00
_cell.angle_gamma   90.00
#
_symmetry.space_group_name_H-M   'P 1'
#
loop_
_entity.id
_entity.type
_entity.pdbx_description
1 polymer ?
#
loop_
_entity_poly.entity_id
_entity_poly.type
_entity_poly.pdbx_seq_one_letter_code
_entity_poly.pdbx_strand_id
1 'polypeptide(L)'
;MLKDEALRIIVLLALWFSGQANACIPCDPETTLFVTSRATPKFPKSYVADTENGTVTFKLNVSATLDITKVEILELIPSDLPESSVIEMIKKSGYRLSSDKLDHIACSVENVELTFEFTIPKKVKFELDF
;
A
#
# COMPACT_ATOMS: atom_id res chain seq x y z
N MET A 1 -49.14 23.61 -22.28
CA MET A 1 -48.26 22.68 -23.01
C MET A 1 -46.80 22.68 -22.51
N LEU A 2 -46.29 23.71 -21.82
CA LEU A 2 -44.91 23.71 -21.26
C LEU A 2 -44.65 22.71 -20.11
N LYS A 3 -45.71 22.24 -19.42
CA LYS A 3 -45.58 21.43 -18.19
C LYS A 3 -45.17 19.98 -18.46
N ASP A 4 -45.51 19.46 -19.64
CA ASP A 4 -45.21 18.08 -20.05
C ASP A 4 -43.76 17.91 -20.52
N GLU A 5 -43.21 18.90 -21.22
CA GLU A 5 -41.82 18.86 -21.70
C GLU A 5 -40.83 18.97 -20.55
N ALA A 6 -41.11 19.83 -19.57
CA ALA A 6 -40.29 19.95 -18.36
C ALA A 6 -40.26 18.64 -17.56
N LEU A 7 -41.40 17.94 -17.43
CA LEU A 7 -41.49 16.67 -16.73
C LEU A 7 -40.68 15.57 -17.44
N ARG A 8 -40.73 15.52 -18.78
CA ARG A 8 -39.95 14.56 -19.58
C ARG A 8 -38.43 14.79 -19.47
N ILE A 9 -37.99 16.04 -19.45
CA ILE A 9 -36.57 16.39 -19.28
C ILE A 9 -36.08 16.01 -17.87
N ILE A 10 -36.90 16.23 -16.83
CA ILE A 10 -36.57 15.82 -15.45
C ILE A 10 -36.46 14.30 -15.33
N VAL A 11 -37.35 13.54 -15.96
CA VAL A 11 -37.30 12.07 -15.97
C VAL A 11 -36.06 11.56 -16.71
N LEU A 12 -35.70 12.17 -17.85
CA LEU A 12 -34.48 11.82 -18.60
C LEU A 12 -33.21 12.15 -17.83
N LEU A 13 -33.17 13.29 -17.13
CA LEU A 13 -32.07 13.65 -16.23
C LEU A 13 -31.97 12.68 -15.05
N ALA A 14 -33.08 12.32 -14.41
CA ALA A 14 -33.10 11.38 -13.29
C ALA A 14 -32.60 9.98 -13.68
N LEU A 15 -32.95 9.51 -14.90
CA LEU A 15 -32.41 8.27 -15.45
C LEU A 15 -30.89 8.37 -15.71
N TRP A 16 -30.39 9.53 -16.14
CA TRP A 16 -28.95 9.75 -16.32
C TRP A 16 -28.18 9.75 -14.99
N PHE A 17 -28.77 10.32 -13.92
CA PHE A 17 -28.20 10.30 -12.57
C PHE A 17 -28.28 8.91 -11.90
N SER A 18 -29.18 8.03 -12.36
CA SER A 18 -29.22 6.63 -11.90
C SER A 18 -28.06 5.77 -12.41
N GLY A 19 -27.19 6.32 -13.27
CA GLY A 19 -25.92 5.73 -13.68
C GLY A 19 -24.90 5.51 -12.55
N GLN A 20 -25.20 5.90 -11.30
CA GLN A 20 -24.42 5.52 -10.12
C GLN A 20 -24.71 4.07 -9.65
N ALA A 21 -24.82 3.13 -10.59
CA ALA A 21 -24.90 1.69 -10.30
C ALA A 21 -23.60 1.12 -9.69
N ASN A 22 -22.59 1.96 -9.45
CA ASN A 22 -21.37 1.58 -8.74
C ASN A 22 -21.52 1.58 -7.21
N ALA A 23 -22.66 2.03 -6.66
CA ALA A 23 -22.88 2.05 -5.20
C ALA A 23 -23.34 0.70 -4.61
N CYS A 24 -23.55 -0.34 -5.43
CA CYS A 24 -24.16 -1.60 -4.98
C CYS A 24 -23.29 -2.84 -5.19
N ILE A 25 -22.05 -2.71 -5.69
CA ILE A 25 -21.17 -3.87 -5.81
C ILE A 25 -20.67 -4.23 -4.40
N PRO A 26 -21.01 -5.42 -3.87
CA PRO A 26 -20.59 -5.81 -2.54
C PRO A 26 -19.07 -5.92 -2.45
N CYS A 27 -18.55 -5.65 -1.28
CA CYS A 27 -17.13 -5.74 -0.98
C CYS A 27 -16.78 -7.19 -0.63
N ASP A 28 -15.65 -7.71 -1.14
CA ASP A 28 -15.19 -9.06 -0.83
C ASP A 28 -14.38 -9.11 0.47
N PRO A 29 -14.89 -9.68 1.57
CA PRO A 29 -14.16 -9.77 2.83
C PRO A 29 -12.90 -10.64 2.72
N GLU A 30 -12.77 -11.48 1.68
CA GLU A 30 -11.63 -12.36 1.44
C GLU A 30 -10.57 -11.70 0.54
N THR A 31 -10.51 -10.36 0.55
CA THR A 31 -9.54 -9.60 -0.24
C THR A 31 -8.11 -9.94 0.17
N THR A 32 -7.27 -10.22 -0.83
CA THR A 32 -5.85 -10.50 -0.65
C THR A 32 -5.01 -9.30 -1.06
N LEU A 33 -3.94 -9.04 -0.29
CA LEU A 33 -2.96 -8.01 -0.57
C LEU A 33 -1.74 -8.60 -1.27
N PHE A 34 -1.37 -8.02 -2.41
CA PHE A 34 -0.18 -8.37 -3.17
C PHE A 34 0.83 -7.22 -3.15
N VAL A 35 2.10 -7.56 -3.03
CA VAL A 35 3.22 -6.62 -3.18
C VAL A 35 3.64 -6.63 -4.64
N THR A 36 3.44 -5.51 -5.34
CA THR A 36 3.75 -5.41 -6.78
C THR A 36 5.17 -4.94 -7.03
N SER A 37 5.73 -4.14 -6.12
CA SER A 37 7.10 -3.65 -6.22
C SER A 37 7.62 -3.25 -4.84
N ARG A 38 8.88 -3.55 -4.54
CA ARG A 38 9.54 -3.11 -3.31
C ARG A 38 10.36 -1.86 -3.61
N ALA A 39 10.14 -0.79 -2.84
CA ALA A 39 10.99 0.38 -2.91
C ALA A 39 12.34 0.09 -2.25
N THR A 40 13.38 0.86 -2.62
CA THR A 40 14.67 0.81 -1.94
C THR A 40 14.69 1.82 -0.79
N PRO A 41 15.14 1.43 0.42
CA PRO A 41 15.21 2.36 1.54
C PRO A 41 16.29 3.41 1.30
N LYS A 42 15.99 4.66 1.70
CA LYS A 42 16.92 5.78 1.61
C LYS A 42 17.48 6.08 2.98
N PHE A 43 18.71 5.66 3.22
CA PHE A 43 19.40 5.91 4.48
C PHE A 43 20.08 7.28 4.48
N PRO A 44 20.18 7.95 5.64
CA PRO A 44 20.99 9.16 5.77
C PRO A 44 22.46 8.82 5.50
N LYS A 45 23.22 9.77 4.94
CA LYS A 45 24.63 9.56 4.57
C LYS A 45 25.52 9.15 5.75
N SER A 46 25.12 9.49 6.97
CA SER A 46 25.83 9.13 8.20
C SER A 46 25.60 7.69 8.63
N TYR A 47 24.58 7.00 8.10
CA TYR A 47 24.29 5.63 8.46
C TYR A 47 25.20 4.69 7.67
N VAL A 48 25.89 3.82 8.41
CA VAL A 48 26.74 2.76 7.89
C VAL A 48 26.48 1.54 8.75
N ALA A 49 26.31 0.39 8.10
CA ALA A 49 26.14 -0.88 8.80
C ALA A 49 27.37 -1.78 8.57
N ASP A 50 27.57 -2.71 9.50
CA ASP A 50 28.56 -3.78 9.34
C ASP A 50 28.05 -4.88 8.39
N THR A 51 26.72 -5.00 8.25
CA THR A 51 26.04 -5.92 7.34
C THR A 51 25.58 -5.21 6.07
N GLU A 52 25.42 -5.98 5.00
CA GLU A 52 24.93 -5.50 3.71
C GLU A 52 23.43 -5.78 3.52
N ASN A 53 22.84 -6.64 4.35
CA ASN A 53 21.44 -7.06 4.24
C ASN A 53 20.66 -6.64 5.48
N GLY A 54 19.45 -6.17 5.25
CA GLY A 54 18.46 -5.87 6.26
C GLY A 54 17.14 -6.58 5.98
N THR A 55 16.42 -6.86 7.06
CA THR A 55 15.11 -7.49 7.03
C THR A 55 14.16 -6.74 7.95
N VAL A 56 12.95 -6.50 7.49
CA VAL A 56 11.86 -5.94 8.31
C VAL A 56 10.64 -6.84 8.20
N THR A 57 10.07 -7.23 9.34
CA THR A 57 8.75 -7.86 9.44
C THR A 57 7.79 -6.85 10.03
N PHE A 58 6.64 -6.63 9.38
CA PHE A 58 5.69 -5.58 9.75
C PHE A 58 4.25 -5.99 9.45
N LYS A 59 3.31 -5.37 10.18
CA LYS A 59 1.88 -5.38 9.89
C LYS A 59 1.47 -4.12 9.14
N LEU A 60 0.58 -4.30 8.18
CA LEU A 60 0.09 -3.25 7.30
C LEU A 60 -1.44 -3.29 7.22
N ASN A 61 -2.06 -2.11 7.32
CA ASN A 61 -3.46 -1.91 6.96
C ASN A 61 -3.52 -1.09 5.68
N VAL A 62 -4.31 -1.56 4.71
CA VAL A 62 -4.50 -0.91 3.41
C VAL A 62 -5.99 -0.74 3.19
N SER A 63 -6.42 0.48 2.91
CA SER A 63 -7.82 0.77 2.59
C SER A 63 -8.19 0.30 1.19
N ALA A 64 -9.49 0.18 0.89
CA ALA A 64 -9.98 -0.14 -0.44
C ALA A 64 -9.52 0.86 -1.54
N THR A 65 -9.15 2.10 -1.16
CA THR A 65 -8.57 3.11 -2.06
C THR A 65 -7.06 2.98 -2.24
N LEU A 66 -6.45 1.91 -1.70
CA LEU A 66 -5.02 1.64 -1.67
C LEU A 66 -4.18 2.57 -0.78
N ASP A 67 -4.81 3.39 0.06
CA ASP A 67 -4.10 4.17 1.06
C ASP A 67 -3.66 3.30 2.24
N ILE A 68 -2.39 3.41 2.64
CA ILE A 68 -1.84 2.77 3.83
C ILE A 68 -2.29 3.54 5.07
N THR A 69 -3.11 2.92 5.91
CA THR A 69 -3.70 3.57 7.09
C THR A 69 -2.91 3.29 8.38
N LYS A 70 -2.21 2.16 8.44
CA LYS A 70 -1.36 1.78 9.59
C LYS A 70 -0.16 0.97 9.13
N VAL A 71 1.00 1.25 9.71
CA VAL A 71 2.22 0.45 9.63
C VAL A 71 2.67 0.17 11.06
N GLU A 72 2.98 -1.08 11.36
CA GLU A 72 3.50 -1.51 12.67
C GLU A 72 4.67 -2.45 12.43
N ILE A 73 5.88 -2.04 12.83
CA ILE A 73 7.07 -2.88 12.71
C ILE A 73 7.06 -3.90 13.86
N LEU A 74 7.14 -5.18 13.51
CA LEU A 74 7.23 -6.28 14.47
C LEU A 74 8.69 -6.64 14.75
N GLU A 75 9.52 -6.64 13.70
CA GLU A 75 10.92 -7.00 13.78
C GLU A 75 11.73 -6.20 12.75
N LEU A 76 12.93 -5.77 13.15
CA LEU A 76 13.86 -5.05 12.29
C LEU A 76 15.29 -5.54 12.55
N ILE A 77 15.95 -6.01 11.50
CA ILE A 77 17.29 -6.59 11.56
C ILE A 77 18.17 -5.89 10.51
N PRO A 78 19.35 -5.35 10.89
CA PRO A 78 19.81 -5.17 12.27
C PRO A 78 18.94 -4.15 13.03
N SER A 79 18.93 -4.24 14.36
CA SER A 79 18.03 -3.47 15.23
C SER A 79 18.34 -1.96 15.30
N ASP A 80 19.51 -1.55 14.81
CA ASP A 80 19.97 -0.17 14.74
C ASP A 80 19.59 0.54 13.43
N LEU A 81 18.84 -0.12 12.54
CA LEU A 81 18.36 0.46 11.30
C LEU A 81 17.48 1.70 11.57
N PRO A 82 17.63 2.79 10.78
CA PRO A 82 16.76 3.95 10.88
C PRO A 82 15.32 3.59 10.52
N GLU A 83 14.45 3.50 11.53
CA GLU A 83 13.06 3.11 11.36
C GLU A 83 12.31 4.01 10.36
N SER A 84 12.62 5.31 10.33
CA SER A 84 12.02 6.27 9.39
C SER A 84 12.30 5.93 7.93
N SER A 85 13.53 5.53 7.60
CA SER A 85 13.92 5.08 6.25
C SER A 85 13.18 3.81 5.84
N VAL A 86 12.96 2.90 6.79
CA VAL A 86 12.26 1.62 6.57
C VAL A 86 10.77 1.86 6.40
N ILE A 87 10.15 2.71 7.23
CA ILE A 87 8.74 3.09 7.10
C ILE A 87 8.50 3.81 5.76
N GLU A 88 9.40 4.69 5.34
CA GLU A 88 9.30 5.37 4.04
C GLU A 88 9.37 4.36 2.89
N MET A 89 10.26 3.38 2.98
CA MET A 89 10.37 2.28 2.01
C MET A 89 9.06 1.47 1.94
N ILE A 90 8.50 1.08 3.07
CA ILE A 90 7.20 0.38 3.14
C ILE A 90 6.13 1.23 2.46
N LYS A 91 5.99 2.50 2.85
CA LYS A 91 4.98 3.40 2.28
C LYS A 91 5.13 3.67 0.78
N LYS A 92 6.35 3.64 0.25
CA LYS A 92 6.63 3.85 -1.17
C LYS A 92 6.61 2.56 -2.00
N SER A 93 6.47 1.41 -1.36
CA SER A 93 6.32 0.15 -2.07
C SER A 93 4.95 0.08 -2.75
N GLY A 94 4.87 -0.71 -3.81
CA GLY A 94 3.65 -0.89 -4.59
C GLY A 94 2.81 -2.03 -4.01
N TYR A 95 1.52 -1.76 -3.84
CA TYR A 95 0.55 -2.70 -3.32
C TYR A 95 -0.65 -2.81 -4.25
N ARG A 96 -1.26 -3.99 -4.31
CA ARG A 96 -2.50 -4.24 -5.02
C ARG A 96 -3.41 -5.09 -4.17
N LEU A 97 -4.68 -4.71 -4.10
CA LEU A 97 -5.74 -5.54 -3.55
C LEU A 97 -6.39 -6.37 -4.67
N SER A 98 -6.70 -7.63 -4.40
CA SER A 98 -7.46 -8.49 -5.30
C SER A 98 -8.60 -9.18 -4.56
N SER A 99 -9.75 -9.25 -5.21
CA SER A 99 -10.85 -10.13 -4.85
C SER A 99 -10.85 -11.31 -5.81
N ASP A 100 -11.17 -12.50 -5.30
CA ASP A 100 -11.34 -13.70 -6.11
C ASP A 100 -12.78 -13.83 -6.67
N LYS A 101 -13.69 -12.93 -6.26
CA LYS A 101 -15.10 -12.91 -6.68
C LYS A 101 -15.33 -11.90 -7.79
N LEU A 102 -15.84 -12.37 -8.93
CA LEU A 102 -16.07 -11.56 -10.13
C LEU A 102 -17.08 -10.40 -9.93
N ASP A 103 -18.06 -10.58 -9.05
CA ASP A 103 -19.11 -9.60 -8.78
C ASP A 103 -18.86 -8.77 -7.50
N HIS A 104 -17.61 -8.75 -7.01
CA HIS A 104 -17.25 -8.00 -5.80
C HIS A 104 -16.06 -7.08 -6.04
N ILE A 105 -16.00 -6.00 -5.27
CA ILE A 105 -14.81 -5.13 -5.22
C ILE A 105 -13.88 -5.58 -4.09
N ALA A 106 -12.58 -5.32 -4.26
CA ALA A 106 -11.60 -5.57 -3.21
C ALA A 106 -11.80 -4.62 -2.02
N CYS A 107 -11.87 -5.17 -0.81
CA CYS A 107 -12.01 -4.46 0.45
C CYS A 107 -10.69 -3.95 1.01
N SER A 108 -10.81 -3.07 2.01
CA SER A 108 -9.72 -2.80 2.93
C SER A 108 -9.26 -4.10 3.61
N VAL A 109 -7.97 -4.20 3.85
CA VAL A 109 -7.34 -5.29 4.61
C VAL A 109 -6.67 -4.73 5.86
N GLU A 110 -6.70 -5.50 6.94
CA GLU A 110 -6.14 -5.11 8.24
C GLU A 110 -5.18 -6.16 8.77
N ASN A 111 -4.12 -5.70 9.44
CA ASN A 111 -3.12 -6.50 10.13
C ASN A 111 -2.42 -7.53 9.22
N VAL A 112 -2.24 -7.22 7.93
CA VAL A 112 -1.52 -8.09 7.00
C VAL A 112 -0.04 -8.08 7.35
N GLU A 113 0.50 -9.23 7.70
CA GLU A 113 1.91 -9.40 8.04
C GLU A 113 2.75 -9.67 6.79
N LEU A 114 3.83 -8.92 6.62
CA LEU A 114 4.75 -9.00 5.49
C LEU A 114 6.20 -8.91 5.98
N THR A 115 7.11 -9.55 5.24
CA THR A 115 8.56 -9.45 5.48
C THR A 115 9.26 -8.95 4.22
N PHE A 116 10.03 -7.87 4.35
CA PHE A 116 10.87 -7.34 3.28
C PHE A 116 12.34 -7.50 3.62
N GLU A 117 13.09 -8.04 2.67
CA GLU A 117 14.55 -8.01 2.64
C GLU A 117 15.04 -6.89 1.71
N PHE A 118 16.10 -6.19 2.12
CA PHE A 118 16.68 -5.07 1.37
C PHE A 118 18.19 -4.91 1.65
N THR A 119 18.88 -4.21 0.76
CA THR A 119 20.31 -3.91 0.90
C THR A 119 20.55 -2.66 1.74
N ILE A 120 21.60 -2.68 2.55
CA ILE A 120 22.03 -1.60 3.44
C ILE A 120 23.42 -1.08 3.00
N PRO A 121 23.71 0.23 3.11
CA PRO A 121 25.05 0.77 2.89
C PRO A 121 26.07 0.18 3.87
N LYS A 122 27.00 -0.60 3.34
CA LYS A 122 28.09 -1.21 4.12
C LYS A 122 29.21 -0.21 4.41
N LYS A 123 29.76 -0.27 5.62
CA LYS A 123 30.99 0.44 5.98
C LYS A 123 32.17 -0.09 5.15
N VAL A 124 32.72 0.73 4.27
CA VAL A 124 33.96 0.40 3.55
C VAL A 124 35.13 0.59 4.52
N LYS A 125 35.72 -0.51 5.00
CA LYS A 125 37.01 -0.46 5.70
C LYS A 125 38.11 -0.53 4.64
N PHE A 126 38.88 0.54 4.51
CA PHE A 126 40.13 0.48 3.77
C PHE A 126 41.19 -0.07 4.72
N GLU A 127 41.62 -1.31 4.51
CA GLU A 127 42.86 -1.79 5.10
C GLU A 127 43.99 -1.15 4.31
N LEU A 128 44.70 -0.22 4.94
CA LEU A 128 45.97 0.29 4.43
C LEU A 128 47.05 -0.64 4.97
N ASP A 129 47.52 -1.56 4.12
CA ASP A 129 48.74 -2.30 4.39
C ASP A 129 49.91 -1.31 4.42
N PHE A 130 50.51 -1.11 5.60
CA PHE A 130 51.77 -0.39 5.79
C PHE A 130 52.88 -1.38 6.12
#